data_AF-K0TLQ7-F1
#
_entry.id   AF-K0TLQ7-F1
#
_cell.length_a   1.000
_cell.length_b   1.000
_cell.length_c   1.000
_cell.angle_alpha   90.00
_cell.angle_beta   90.00
_cell.angle_gamma   90.00
#
_symmetry.space_group_name_H-M   'P 1'
#
loop_
_entity.id
_entity.type
_entity.pdbx_description
1 polymer ?
#
loop_
_entity_poly.entity_id
_entity_poly.type
_entity_poly.pdbx_seq_one_letter_code
_entity_poly.pdbx_strand_id
1 'polypeptide(L)'
;MIPILLALALLPTLTVDGFASPHMRSPWSSSSGGPTAHGSSFVRGSPKSNAKTTTYLNSLAPSVAESAVDLSEYAPRNIIGFKYWASTMGIEKNDCFKLEEQDKKQREIYAMTTRSTEAGTAVLYVPEHLILSSSKAMAELRTDGMAEAEEYLASVGAESQLREYYLMLKVLLEYQKGSDSEWHKWLDALPRYYSNAVAMTEFCLTCLPPLMKKLAVEERDAQKLLSYDSIQSVPFLADDIKEGFPRDMVTWAYQIVYTRSVETEDGDLKIIPMGDFFDHASDYAEIVPQYDEAGNYYAVTAYDVPAGKKLRYIYSNPRNPSHLLARYGFIDEICPATYCKLLPPTVNEEMIELGYSQEKMLFYRSGEVADEVSTCRISHTAFVAEKSLNSKKTH
;
A
#
# COMPACT_ATOMS: atom_id res chain seq x y z
N MET A 1 10.23 -13.34 5.48
CA MET A 1 10.41 -12.44 6.64
C MET A 1 11.71 -12.77 7.38
N ILE A 2 12.86 -12.29 6.89
CA ILE A 2 14.13 -12.09 7.65
C ILE A 2 14.98 -10.90 7.11
N PRO A 3 14.82 -10.28 5.91
CA PRO A 3 15.85 -9.32 5.48
C PRO A 3 15.71 -7.89 6.05
N ILE A 4 14.60 -7.51 6.68
CA ILE A 4 14.42 -6.11 7.18
C ILE A 4 15.11 -5.88 8.54
N LEU A 5 15.40 -6.95 9.31
CA LEU A 5 16.01 -6.84 10.63
C LEU A 5 17.52 -6.53 10.62
N LEU A 6 18.21 -6.72 9.49
CA LEU A 6 19.67 -6.59 9.45
C LEU A 6 20.17 -5.16 9.19
N ALA A 7 19.34 -4.25 8.66
CA ALA A 7 19.76 -2.90 8.28
C ALA A 7 19.83 -1.90 9.46
N LEU A 8 19.24 -2.23 10.61
CA LEU A 8 19.18 -1.32 11.78
C LEU A 8 20.30 -1.55 12.81
N ALA A 9 21.17 -2.54 12.63
CA ALA A 9 22.18 -2.93 13.62
C ALA A 9 23.61 -2.39 13.38
N LEU A 10 23.84 -1.55 12.36
CA LEU A 10 25.16 -1.04 12.01
C LEU A 10 25.22 0.49 12.06
N LEU A 11 25.25 1.04 13.27
CA LEU A 11 25.79 2.37 13.56
C LEU A 11 26.94 2.22 14.55
N PRO A 12 28.11 2.84 14.32
CA PRO A 12 29.25 2.71 15.21
C PRO A 12 28.97 3.43 16.54
N THR A 13 29.08 2.70 17.63
CA THR A 13 29.11 3.23 18.99
C THR A 13 30.38 4.06 19.19
N LEU A 14 30.23 5.37 19.41
CA LEU A 14 31.27 6.20 19.98
C LEU A 14 31.52 5.74 21.43
N THR A 15 32.73 5.24 21.67
CA THR A 15 33.24 4.84 22.98
C THR A 15 33.47 6.07 23.86
N VAL A 16 32.94 6.04 25.08
CA VAL A 16 33.45 6.83 26.20
C VAL A 16 33.78 5.83 27.31
N ASP A 17 35.06 5.77 27.67
CA ASP A 17 35.62 4.91 28.71
C ASP A 17 35.05 5.23 30.10
N GLY A 18 34.87 4.18 30.91
CA GLY A 18 34.90 4.33 32.36
C GLY A 18 34.04 3.36 33.16
N PHE A 19 34.72 2.44 33.86
CA PHE A 19 34.31 1.71 35.08
C PHE A 19 33.56 0.37 34.96
N ALA A 20 34.39 -0.68 34.96
CA ALA A 20 34.40 -1.82 35.89
C ALA A 20 33.11 -2.65 36.10
N SER A 21 33.18 -3.88 35.58
CA SER A 21 32.38 -5.06 35.96
C SER A 21 32.72 -5.53 37.40
N PRO A 22 31.92 -6.40 38.06
CA PRO A 22 32.07 -7.84 37.76
C PRO A 22 30.80 -8.71 37.85
N HIS A 23 30.80 -9.74 36.99
CA HIS A 23 30.36 -11.13 37.20
C HIS A 23 28.95 -11.43 37.73
N MET A 24 28.18 -12.22 36.95
CA MET A 24 27.90 -13.63 37.29
C MET A 24 27.18 -14.41 36.17
N ARG A 25 27.90 -15.42 35.66
CA ARG A 25 27.51 -16.83 35.38
C ARG A 25 26.15 -17.13 34.71
N SER A 26 26.22 -17.62 33.46
CA SER A 26 25.51 -18.86 33.07
C SER A 26 26.38 -20.08 33.45
N PRO A 27 25.83 -21.31 33.52
CA PRO A 27 25.87 -22.13 32.32
C PRO A 27 24.71 -23.12 32.10
N TRP A 28 24.71 -23.57 30.85
CA TRP A 28 23.97 -24.62 30.16
C TRP A 28 23.71 -25.99 30.83
N SER A 29 22.73 -26.66 30.19
CA SER A 29 22.64 -28.07 29.81
C SER A 29 22.12 -29.10 30.81
N SER A 30 21.14 -29.89 30.37
CA SER A 30 21.37 -31.31 30.04
C SER A 30 20.15 -31.97 29.40
N SER A 31 20.47 -32.84 28.45
CA SER A 31 19.68 -33.86 27.76
C SER A 31 19.02 -34.89 28.68
N SER A 32 17.96 -35.55 28.21
CA SER A 32 17.90 -37.01 27.92
C SER A 32 16.50 -37.63 28.12
N GLY A 33 16.18 -38.62 27.27
CA GLY A 33 15.31 -39.75 27.65
C GLY A 33 13.93 -39.84 26.97
N GLY A 34 13.84 -40.60 25.87
CA GLY A 34 12.70 -41.53 25.68
C GLY A 34 12.95 -42.83 26.46
N PRO A 35 12.22 -43.95 26.26
CA PRO A 35 11.06 -44.20 25.37
C PRO A 35 9.91 -44.95 26.09
N THR A 36 8.79 -45.25 25.39
CA THR A 36 8.19 -46.60 25.24
C THR A 36 6.78 -46.56 24.65
N ALA A 37 6.46 -47.60 23.88
CA ALA A 37 5.26 -47.80 23.08
C ALA A 37 4.32 -48.84 23.72
N HIS A 38 3.01 -48.68 23.51
CA HIS A 38 1.96 -49.70 23.45
C HIS A 38 0.77 -48.99 22.76
N GLY A 39 0.07 -49.48 21.73
CA GLY A 39 -0.29 -50.84 21.37
C GLY A 39 -1.80 -51.04 21.63
N SER A 40 -2.67 -50.84 20.63
CA SER A 40 -3.74 -51.77 20.24
C SER A 40 -4.84 -51.13 19.37
N SER A 41 -5.24 -51.93 18.41
CA SER A 41 -6.36 -51.81 17.48
C SER A 41 -7.72 -52.01 18.16
N PHE A 42 -8.77 -51.31 17.68
CA PHE A 42 -10.13 -51.87 17.71
C PHE A 42 -10.96 -51.41 16.50
N VAL A 43 -11.84 -52.33 16.08
CA VAL A 43 -12.58 -52.36 14.81
C VAL A 43 -14.07 -52.14 15.06
N ARG A 44 -14.74 -51.54 14.07
CA ARG A 44 -16.19 -51.54 13.71
C ARG A 44 -17.18 -50.76 14.57
N GLY A 45 -18.02 -50.02 13.84
CA GLY A 45 -19.39 -49.69 14.24
C GLY A 45 -20.01 -48.54 13.47
N SER A 46 -20.45 -48.75 12.22
CA SER A 46 -21.37 -47.83 11.54
C SER A 46 -22.79 -47.98 12.09
N PRO A 47 -23.53 -46.87 12.28
CA PRO A 47 -24.99 -46.89 12.25
C PRO A 47 -25.51 -46.22 10.97
N LYS A 48 -26.36 -46.95 10.26
CA LYS A 48 -27.26 -46.43 9.23
C LYS A 48 -28.36 -45.61 9.93
N SER A 49 -28.64 -44.41 9.46
CA SER A 49 -29.92 -43.74 9.70
C SER A 49 -30.49 -43.23 8.37
N ASN A 50 -31.71 -43.69 8.09
CA ASN A 50 -32.57 -43.24 7.01
C ASN A 50 -33.16 -41.86 7.37
N ALA A 51 -33.01 -40.86 6.51
CA ALA A 51 -33.84 -39.67 6.56
C ALA A 51 -34.15 -39.16 5.15
N LYS A 52 -35.41 -39.38 4.78
CA LYS A 52 -36.28 -38.73 3.80
C LYS A 52 -35.68 -37.57 3.00
N THR A 53 -35.58 -37.81 1.69
CA THR A 53 -35.42 -36.82 0.64
C THR A 53 -36.63 -35.88 0.61
N THR A 54 -36.46 -34.64 1.07
CA THR A 54 -37.35 -33.52 0.75
C THR A 54 -36.66 -32.73 -0.36
N THR A 55 -37.15 -32.89 -1.58
CA THR A 55 -36.65 -32.17 -2.76
C THR A 55 -37.08 -30.71 -2.68
N TYR A 56 -36.20 -29.85 -2.17
CA TYR A 56 -36.28 -28.41 -2.41
C TYR A 56 -35.61 -28.13 -3.75
N LEU A 57 -36.42 -27.79 -4.76
CA LEU A 57 -35.96 -27.13 -5.97
C LEU A 57 -35.54 -25.70 -5.60
N ASN A 58 -34.30 -25.56 -5.09
CA ASN A 58 -33.65 -24.27 -5.07
C ASN A 58 -33.00 -24.04 -6.43
N SER A 59 -33.59 -23.09 -7.14
CA SER A 59 -33.00 -22.32 -8.23
C SER A 59 -31.49 -22.16 -8.06
N LEU A 60 -30.73 -22.75 -8.97
CA LEU A 60 -29.30 -22.52 -9.13
C LEU A 60 -29.07 -21.06 -9.52
N ALA A 61 -28.82 -20.20 -8.54
CA ALA A 61 -27.87 -19.12 -8.77
C ALA A 61 -26.50 -19.77 -8.98
N PRO A 62 -25.74 -19.39 -10.03
CA PRO A 62 -24.39 -19.93 -10.21
C PRO A 62 -23.57 -19.57 -8.97
N SER A 63 -22.92 -20.56 -8.38
CA SER A 63 -21.98 -20.32 -7.29
C SER A 63 -20.81 -19.50 -7.84
N VAL A 64 -20.56 -18.35 -7.22
CA VAL A 64 -19.49 -17.36 -7.50
C VAL A 64 -18.06 -17.97 -7.53
N ALA A 65 -17.91 -19.24 -7.16
CA ALA A 65 -16.62 -19.86 -6.85
C ALA A 65 -15.70 -20.22 -8.04
N GLU A 66 -16.19 -20.36 -9.28
CA GLU A 66 -15.32 -20.77 -10.42
C GLU A 66 -14.79 -19.59 -11.26
N SER A 67 -15.28 -18.36 -11.04
CA SER A 67 -14.92 -17.17 -11.85
C SER A 67 -14.33 -16.00 -11.04
N ALA A 68 -14.24 -16.13 -9.72
CA ALA A 68 -13.73 -15.08 -8.85
C ALA A 68 -12.19 -15.08 -8.81
N VAL A 69 -11.60 -13.89 -8.68
CA VAL A 69 -10.14 -13.76 -8.52
C VAL A 69 -9.73 -14.34 -7.15
N ASP A 70 -8.79 -15.29 -7.15
CA ASP A 70 -8.25 -15.87 -5.92
C ASP A 70 -7.39 -14.83 -5.18
N LEU A 71 -7.87 -14.44 -3.99
CA LEU A 71 -7.23 -13.43 -3.14
C LEU A 71 -6.25 -14.00 -2.12
N SER A 72 -5.99 -15.31 -2.13
CA SER A 72 -5.00 -15.89 -1.23
C SER A 72 -3.62 -15.27 -1.47
N GLU A 73 -2.87 -15.03 -0.39
CA GLU A 73 -1.58 -14.33 -0.41
C GLU A 73 -0.55 -14.94 -1.41
N TYR A 74 -0.68 -16.25 -1.65
CA TYR A 74 0.23 -17.03 -2.51
C TYR A 74 -0.39 -17.39 -3.86
N ALA A 75 -1.60 -16.90 -4.18
CA ALA A 75 -2.21 -17.11 -5.48
C ALA A 75 -1.30 -16.54 -6.59
N PRO A 76 -1.05 -17.30 -7.68
CA PRO A 76 -0.27 -16.81 -8.81
C PRO A 76 -1.01 -15.65 -9.50
N ARG A 77 -0.25 -14.70 -10.06
CA ARG A 77 -0.80 -13.57 -10.80
C ARG A 77 -0.91 -13.94 -12.28
N ASN A 78 -2.05 -13.64 -12.90
CA ASN A 78 -2.28 -14.00 -14.30
C ASN A 78 -1.73 -12.99 -15.31
N ILE A 79 -0.41 -12.84 -15.34
CA ILE A 79 0.28 -11.84 -16.18
C ILE A 79 0.16 -12.16 -17.67
N ILE A 80 0.15 -13.45 -18.03
CA ILE A 80 -0.02 -13.87 -19.41
C ILE A 80 -1.42 -13.50 -19.92
N GLY A 81 -2.46 -13.81 -19.15
CA GLY A 81 -3.84 -13.44 -19.46
C GLY A 81 -4.03 -11.93 -19.55
N PHE A 82 -3.42 -11.18 -18.63
CA PHE A 82 -3.43 -9.72 -18.65
C PHE A 82 -2.73 -9.14 -19.88
N LYS A 83 -1.54 -9.63 -20.25
CA LYS A 83 -0.82 -9.18 -21.45
C LYS A 83 -1.63 -9.42 -22.73
N TYR A 84 -2.33 -10.54 -22.81
CA TYR A 84 -3.22 -10.84 -23.94
C TYR A 84 -4.43 -9.89 -23.96
N TRP A 85 -5.13 -9.78 -22.83
CA TRP A 85 -6.28 -8.88 -22.66
C TRP A 85 -5.94 -7.44 -23.02
N ALA A 86 -4.82 -6.92 -22.52
CA ALA A 86 -4.38 -5.55 -22.77
C ALA A 86 -4.27 -5.27 -24.27
N SER A 87 -3.60 -6.16 -25.01
CA SER A 87 -3.48 -6.04 -26.47
C SER A 87 -4.85 -6.08 -27.17
N THR A 88 -5.78 -6.93 -26.71
CA THR A 88 -7.12 -7.03 -27.32
C THR A 88 -8.03 -5.85 -27.01
N MET A 89 -7.81 -5.15 -25.89
CA MET A 89 -8.55 -3.96 -25.49
C MET A 89 -7.95 -2.66 -26.04
N GLY A 90 -6.90 -2.73 -26.86
CA GLY A 90 -6.27 -1.57 -27.48
C GLY A 90 -5.19 -0.88 -26.65
N ILE A 91 -4.67 -1.52 -25.60
CA ILE A 91 -3.44 -1.07 -24.93
C ILE A 91 -2.27 -1.37 -25.86
N GLU A 92 -1.55 -0.32 -26.26
CA GLU A 92 -0.39 -0.43 -27.15
C GLU A 92 0.91 -0.25 -26.36
N LYS A 93 1.92 -1.05 -26.71
CA LYS A 93 3.25 -0.99 -26.11
C LYS A 93 4.27 -0.77 -27.21
N ASN A 94 5.25 0.09 -26.97
CA ASN A 94 6.43 0.13 -27.81
C ASN A 94 7.23 -1.19 -27.66
N ASP A 95 7.96 -1.63 -28.69
CA ASP A 95 8.79 -2.85 -28.58
C ASP A 95 9.85 -2.75 -27.47
N CYS A 96 10.20 -1.52 -27.04
CA CYS A 96 11.09 -1.32 -25.92
C CYS A 96 10.45 -1.67 -24.57
N PHE A 97 9.13 -1.78 -24.44
CA PHE A 97 8.45 -2.02 -23.17
C PHE A 97 8.30 -3.52 -22.89
N LYS A 98 8.63 -3.94 -21.66
CA LYS A 98 8.20 -5.25 -21.13
C LYS A 98 7.83 -5.17 -19.65
N LEU A 99 6.93 -6.05 -19.23
CA LEU A 99 6.74 -6.39 -17.82
C LEU A 99 7.66 -7.57 -17.47
N GLU A 100 8.54 -7.35 -16.50
CA GLU A 100 9.50 -8.31 -15.96
C GLU A 100 9.04 -8.82 -14.59
N GLU A 101 9.30 -10.09 -14.32
CA GLU A 101 9.04 -10.73 -13.02
C GLU A 101 10.38 -10.94 -12.30
N GLN A 102 10.59 -10.29 -11.15
CA GLN A 102 11.88 -10.34 -10.45
C GLN A 102 12.13 -11.69 -9.77
N ASP A 103 11.07 -12.35 -9.31
CA ASP A 103 11.14 -13.62 -8.62
C ASP A 103 10.22 -14.68 -9.23
N LYS A 104 10.60 -15.95 -9.07
CA LYS A 104 9.77 -17.10 -9.50
C LYS A 104 8.46 -17.22 -8.72
N LYS A 105 8.21 -16.33 -7.75
CA LYS A 105 7.00 -16.29 -6.92
C LYS A 105 6.03 -15.22 -7.39
N GLN A 106 6.33 -14.51 -8.48
CA GLN A 106 5.48 -13.47 -9.09
C GLN A 106 5.11 -12.34 -8.13
N ARG A 107 5.94 -12.08 -7.11
CA ARG A 107 5.62 -11.06 -6.10
C ARG A 107 5.91 -9.66 -6.61
N GLU A 108 7.01 -9.52 -7.33
CA GLU A 108 7.48 -8.25 -7.87
C GLU A 108 7.44 -8.27 -9.39
N ILE A 109 6.58 -7.41 -9.94
CA ILE A 109 6.38 -7.27 -11.37
C ILE A 109 6.43 -5.79 -11.69
N TYR A 110 7.31 -5.42 -12.60
CA TYR A 110 7.55 -4.03 -12.96
C TYR A 110 7.78 -3.86 -14.46
N ALA A 111 7.54 -2.65 -14.96
CA ALA A 111 7.84 -2.27 -16.32
C ALA A 111 9.33 -1.91 -16.50
N MET A 112 9.93 -2.33 -17.61
CA MET A 112 11.32 -1.99 -17.95
C MET A 112 11.56 -1.95 -19.46
N THR A 113 12.70 -1.39 -19.85
CA THR A 113 13.15 -1.33 -21.25
C THR A 113 13.84 -2.62 -21.70
N THR A 114 13.55 -3.07 -22.93
CA THR A 114 14.26 -4.18 -23.61
C THR A 114 15.41 -3.70 -24.49
N ARG A 115 15.30 -2.47 -25.00
CA ARG A 115 16.30 -1.76 -25.81
C ARG A 115 16.39 -0.31 -25.35
N SER A 116 17.48 0.35 -25.69
CA SER A 116 17.60 1.78 -25.44
C SER A 116 16.50 2.53 -26.19
N THR A 117 15.98 3.59 -25.59
CA THR A 117 14.88 4.39 -26.13
C THR A 117 15.18 5.87 -25.93
N GLU A 118 14.80 6.68 -26.90
CA GLU A 118 15.10 8.12 -26.92
C GLU A 118 14.11 8.88 -26.04
N ALA A 119 14.50 10.07 -25.59
CA ALA A 119 13.60 11.03 -24.94
C ALA A 119 12.36 11.31 -25.82
N GLY A 120 11.19 11.49 -25.20
CA GLY A 120 9.94 11.76 -25.91
C GLY A 120 9.29 10.54 -26.57
N THR A 121 9.81 9.33 -26.35
CA THR A 121 9.22 8.10 -26.89
C THR A 121 8.02 7.69 -26.04
N ALA A 122 6.85 7.54 -26.66
CA ALA A 122 5.69 6.89 -26.03
C ALA A 122 5.95 5.38 -25.91
N VAL A 123 6.13 4.89 -24.69
CA VAL A 123 6.44 3.48 -24.41
C VAL A 123 5.21 2.64 -24.12
N LEU A 124 4.12 3.28 -23.68
CA LEU A 124 2.83 2.68 -23.40
C LEU A 124 1.71 3.68 -23.72
N TYR A 125 0.65 3.17 -24.33
CA TYR A 125 -0.61 3.87 -24.57
C TYR A 125 -1.76 3.07 -23.96
N VAL A 126 -2.66 3.73 -23.24
CA VAL A 126 -3.84 3.13 -22.62
C VAL A 126 -5.08 3.93 -23.02
N PRO A 127 -6.05 3.32 -23.72
CA PRO A 127 -7.31 3.97 -24.07
C PRO A 127 -8.07 4.47 -22.85
N GLU A 128 -8.70 5.64 -22.97
CA GLU A 128 -9.43 6.31 -21.89
C GLU A 128 -10.49 5.43 -21.22
N HIS A 129 -11.21 4.62 -22.01
CA HIS A 129 -12.30 3.79 -21.51
C HIS A 129 -11.84 2.68 -20.57
N LEU A 130 -10.55 2.29 -20.60
CA LEU A 130 -9.98 1.30 -19.68
C LEU A 130 -9.47 1.92 -18.38
N ILE A 131 -9.28 3.23 -18.35
CA ILE A 131 -8.79 3.96 -17.18
C ILE A 131 -9.93 4.07 -16.16
N LEU A 132 -9.71 3.50 -14.98
CA LEU A 132 -10.63 3.62 -13.86
C LEU A 132 -10.39 4.98 -13.22
N SER A 133 -11.41 5.84 -13.18
CA SER A 133 -11.31 7.14 -12.53
C SER A 133 -12.37 7.34 -11.46
N SER A 134 -12.04 8.14 -10.45
CA SER A 134 -12.97 8.48 -9.38
C SER A 134 -14.17 9.26 -9.90
N SER A 135 -13.96 10.18 -10.85
CA SER A 135 -15.02 10.94 -11.50
C SER A 135 -16.04 10.04 -12.21
N LYS A 136 -15.57 9.06 -13.01
CA LYS A 136 -16.43 8.08 -13.69
C LYS A 136 -17.13 7.16 -12.70
N ALA A 137 -16.40 6.67 -11.70
CA ALA A 137 -16.96 5.80 -10.67
C ALA A 137 -18.08 6.52 -9.90
N MET A 138 -17.87 7.78 -9.52
CA MET A 138 -18.90 8.61 -8.89
C MET A 138 -20.09 8.82 -9.83
N ALA A 139 -19.86 9.17 -11.10
CA ALA A 139 -20.94 9.38 -12.07
C ALA A 139 -21.79 8.11 -12.31
N GLU A 140 -21.16 6.93 -12.29
CA GLU A 140 -21.82 5.62 -12.48
C GLU A 140 -22.55 5.15 -11.21
N LEU A 141 -21.92 5.27 -10.04
CA LEU A 141 -22.35 4.56 -8.82
C LEU A 141 -23.09 5.44 -7.81
N ARG A 142 -22.93 6.77 -7.86
CA ARG A 142 -23.56 7.71 -6.92
C ARG A 142 -25.04 7.91 -7.25
N THR A 143 -25.86 6.96 -6.79
CA THR A 143 -27.32 6.95 -6.96
C THR A 143 -28.03 7.34 -5.65
N ASP A 144 -29.34 7.55 -5.68
CA ASP A 144 -30.14 7.86 -4.49
C ASP A 144 -29.99 6.81 -3.38
N GLY A 145 -29.71 5.55 -3.75
CA GLY A 145 -29.47 4.46 -2.80
C GLY A 145 -28.14 4.55 -2.04
N MET A 146 -27.25 5.48 -2.40
CA MET A 146 -25.95 5.68 -1.73
C MET A 146 -26.02 6.64 -0.54
N ALA A 147 -27.16 7.30 -0.30
CA ALA A 147 -27.28 8.36 0.70
C ALA A 147 -26.85 7.91 2.12
N GLU A 148 -27.23 6.70 2.52
CA GLU A 148 -26.88 6.14 3.84
C GLU A 148 -25.37 5.90 3.98
N ALA A 149 -24.72 5.38 2.93
CA ALA A 149 -23.28 5.14 2.93
C ALA A 149 -22.48 6.47 3.00
N GLU A 150 -22.92 7.50 2.26
CA GLU A 150 -22.29 8.82 2.30
C GLU A 150 -22.53 9.54 3.63
N GLU A 151 -23.73 9.44 4.21
CA GLU A 151 -24.04 9.98 5.53
C GLU A 151 -23.18 9.32 6.62
N TYR A 152 -22.97 8.01 6.54
CA TYR A 152 -22.03 7.32 7.42
C TYR A 152 -20.62 7.91 7.27
N LEU A 153 -20.09 8.03 6.05
CA LEU A 153 -18.76 8.58 5.81
C LEU A 153 -18.61 10.01 6.35
N ALA A 154 -19.63 10.84 6.18
CA ALA A 154 -19.67 12.18 6.77
C ALA A 154 -19.66 12.13 8.30
N SER A 155 -20.44 11.23 8.91
CA SER A 155 -20.53 11.09 10.37
C SER A 155 -19.21 10.69 11.05
N VAL A 156 -18.34 9.99 10.31
CA VAL A 156 -17.01 9.57 10.78
C VAL A 156 -15.88 10.46 10.29
N GLY A 157 -16.20 11.58 9.63
CA GLY A 157 -15.21 12.56 9.13
C GLY A 157 -14.38 12.07 7.94
N ALA A 158 -14.89 11.12 7.17
CA ALA A 158 -14.24 10.56 5.98
C ALA A 158 -14.76 11.16 4.65
N GLU A 159 -15.54 12.24 4.70
CA GLU A 159 -16.13 12.90 3.52
C GLU A 159 -15.08 13.35 2.48
N SER A 160 -13.88 13.71 2.93
CA SER A 160 -12.78 14.12 2.04
C SER A 160 -12.24 12.98 1.18
N GLN A 161 -12.58 11.73 1.51
CA GLN A 161 -12.12 10.52 0.84
C GLN A 161 -13.20 9.90 -0.08
N LEU A 162 -14.23 10.67 -0.45
CA LEU A 162 -15.31 10.16 -1.32
C LEU A 162 -14.78 9.68 -2.68
N ARG A 163 -13.77 10.33 -3.24
CA ARG A 163 -13.19 9.94 -4.54
C ARG A 163 -12.57 8.55 -4.47
N GLU A 164 -11.76 8.32 -3.44
CA GLU A 164 -11.12 7.03 -3.12
C GLU A 164 -12.18 5.97 -2.84
N TYR A 165 -13.19 6.30 -2.04
CA TYR A 165 -14.28 5.40 -1.70
C TYR A 165 -15.03 4.92 -2.94
N TYR A 166 -15.45 5.83 -3.83
CA TYR A 166 -16.14 5.42 -5.06
C TYR A 166 -15.25 4.62 -6.02
N LEU A 167 -13.95 4.93 -6.08
CA LEU A 167 -13.01 4.13 -6.86
C LEU A 167 -12.83 2.72 -6.26
N MET A 168 -12.85 2.60 -4.92
CA MET A 168 -12.87 1.29 -4.24
C MET A 168 -14.15 0.51 -4.56
N LEU A 169 -15.32 1.16 -4.52
CA LEU A 169 -16.59 0.53 -4.88
C LEU A 169 -16.59 0.03 -6.33
N LYS A 170 -15.98 0.80 -7.25
CA LYS A 170 -15.82 0.38 -8.64
C LYS A 170 -14.96 -0.88 -8.74
N VAL A 171 -13.84 -0.95 -8.03
CA VAL A 171 -12.99 -2.17 -7.99
C VAL A 171 -13.76 -3.37 -7.45
N LEU A 172 -14.54 -3.19 -6.38
CA LEU A 172 -15.36 -4.27 -5.79
C LEU A 172 -16.48 -4.73 -6.72
N LEU A 173 -17.16 -3.80 -7.40
CA LEU A 173 -18.19 -4.12 -8.38
C LEU A 173 -17.62 -4.92 -9.56
N GLU A 174 -16.46 -4.52 -10.07
CA GLU A 174 -15.78 -5.25 -11.15
C GLU A 174 -15.25 -6.62 -10.68
N TYR A 175 -14.81 -6.74 -9.42
CA TYR A 175 -14.49 -8.03 -8.83
C TYR A 175 -15.73 -8.95 -8.77
N GLN A 176 -16.87 -8.45 -8.31
CA GLN A 176 -18.12 -9.21 -8.17
C GLN A 176 -18.63 -9.75 -9.50
N LYS A 177 -18.46 -8.98 -10.58
CA LYS A 177 -18.80 -9.42 -11.94
C LYS A 177 -17.95 -10.60 -12.43
N GLY A 178 -16.83 -10.90 -11.76
CA GLY A 178 -15.97 -12.02 -12.12
C GLY A 178 -15.54 -11.92 -13.58
N SER A 179 -15.72 -13.00 -14.35
CA SER A 179 -15.37 -13.07 -15.77
C SER A 179 -16.17 -12.12 -16.67
N ASP A 180 -17.31 -11.62 -16.20
CA ASP A 180 -18.15 -10.69 -16.96
C ASP A 180 -17.64 -9.24 -16.88
N SER A 181 -16.65 -8.96 -16.01
CA SER A 181 -15.98 -7.67 -15.95
C SER A 181 -14.99 -7.50 -17.11
N GLU A 182 -15.05 -6.36 -17.78
CA GLU A 182 -14.02 -5.94 -18.75
C GLU A 182 -12.63 -5.86 -18.11
N TRP A 183 -12.54 -5.63 -16.79
CA TRP A 183 -11.29 -5.50 -16.04
C TRP A 183 -10.84 -6.80 -15.36
N HIS A 184 -11.57 -7.91 -15.52
CA HIS A 184 -11.29 -9.16 -14.83
C HIS A 184 -9.82 -9.62 -14.97
N LYS A 185 -9.26 -9.55 -16.19
CA LYS A 185 -7.86 -9.97 -16.43
C LYS A 185 -6.83 -9.02 -15.84
N TRP A 186 -7.16 -7.73 -15.69
CA TRP A 186 -6.32 -6.80 -14.95
C TRP A 186 -6.39 -7.09 -13.45
N LEU A 187 -7.58 -7.27 -12.87
CA LEU A 187 -7.77 -7.63 -11.45
C LEU A 187 -7.02 -8.93 -11.08
N ASP A 188 -7.13 -9.96 -11.92
CA ASP A 188 -6.45 -11.24 -11.75
C ASP A 188 -4.92 -11.11 -11.82
N ALA A 189 -4.42 -10.07 -12.48
CA ALA A 189 -3.00 -9.75 -12.55
C ALA A 189 -2.50 -8.82 -11.43
N LEU A 190 -3.34 -8.31 -10.53
CA LEU A 190 -2.90 -7.42 -9.43
C LEU A 190 -2.20 -8.17 -8.27
N PRO A 191 -1.47 -7.48 -7.38
CA PRO A 191 -0.89 -8.11 -6.20
C PRO A 191 -1.95 -8.63 -5.22
N ARG A 192 -1.67 -9.74 -4.53
CA ARG A 192 -2.43 -10.21 -3.35
C ARG A 192 -1.69 -9.93 -2.04
N TYR A 193 -0.37 -9.88 -2.13
CA TYR A 193 0.51 -9.55 -1.02
C TYR A 193 0.89 -8.08 -1.04
N TYR A 194 0.76 -7.43 0.11
CA TYR A 194 1.20 -6.06 0.36
C TYR A 194 2.02 -6.02 1.67
N SER A 195 2.88 -5.02 1.79
CA SER A 195 3.74 -4.80 2.96
C SER A 195 3.59 -3.42 3.58
N ASN A 196 2.54 -2.69 3.20
CA ASN A 196 2.22 -1.37 3.72
C ASN A 196 1.57 -1.44 5.12
N ALA A 197 1.25 -0.28 5.69
CA ALA A 197 0.71 -0.20 7.04
C ALA A 197 -0.56 -1.04 7.26
N VAL A 198 -1.43 -1.11 6.25
CA VAL A 198 -2.67 -1.89 6.30
C VAL A 198 -2.40 -3.40 6.40
N ALA A 199 -1.33 -3.89 5.76
CA ALA A 199 -0.92 -5.29 5.82
C ALA A 199 -0.02 -5.63 7.04
N MET A 200 0.43 -4.63 7.80
CA MET A 200 1.31 -4.86 8.95
C MET A 200 0.55 -5.46 10.14
N THR A 201 1.20 -6.40 10.84
CA THR A 201 0.72 -6.87 12.14
C THR A 201 0.85 -5.77 13.20
N GLU A 202 0.07 -5.86 14.29
CA GLU A 202 0.22 -4.93 15.43
C GLU A 202 1.66 -4.90 15.96
N PHE A 203 2.33 -6.06 15.99
CA PHE A 203 3.74 -6.13 16.39
C PHE A 203 4.64 -5.32 15.46
N CYS A 204 4.47 -5.43 14.14
CA CYS A 204 5.23 -4.64 13.16
C CYS A 204 5.11 -3.13 13.42
N LEU A 205 3.91 -2.64 13.79
CA LEU A 205 3.69 -1.23 14.12
C LEU A 205 4.42 -0.78 15.40
N THR A 206 4.61 -1.68 16.36
CA THR A 206 5.41 -1.36 17.56
C THR A 206 6.90 -1.17 17.26
N CYS A 207 7.38 -1.74 16.15
CA CYS A 207 8.76 -1.62 15.69
C CYS A 207 9.02 -0.35 14.87
N LEU A 208 7.97 0.39 14.46
CA LEU A 208 8.12 1.58 13.63
C LEU A 208 8.62 2.80 14.45
N PRO A 209 9.51 3.62 13.88
CA PRO A 209 9.83 4.95 14.41
C PRO A 209 8.59 5.82 14.59
N PRO A 210 8.58 6.81 15.52
CA PRO A 210 7.37 7.54 15.90
C PRO A 210 6.55 8.13 14.74
N LEU A 211 7.20 8.79 13.77
CA LEU A 211 6.51 9.35 12.61
C LEU A 211 5.93 8.28 11.70
N MET A 212 6.71 7.25 11.38
CA MET A 212 6.22 6.14 10.56
C MET A 212 5.05 5.44 11.24
N LYS A 213 5.14 5.24 12.57
CA LYS A 213 4.06 4.67 13.36
C LYS A 213 2.81 5.54 13.29
N LYS A 214 2.95 6.87 13.43
CA LYS A 214 1.82 7.81 13.30
C LYS A 214 1.15 7.66 11.93
N LEU A 215 1.91 7.79 10.85
CA LEU A 215 1.40 7.67 9.48
C LEU A 215 0.78 6.30 9.20
N ALA A 216 1.39 5.22 9.71
CA ALA A 216 0.87 3.87 9.57
C ALA A 216 -0.44 3.66 10.34
N VAL A 217 -0.61 4.30 11.51
CA VAL A 217 -1.87 4.28 12.25
C VAL A 217 -2.93 5.08 11.49
N GLU A 218 -2.61 6.28 11.01
CA GLU A 218 -3.52 7.10 10.19
C GLU A 218 -4.00 6.35 8.95
N GLU A 219 -3.10 5.65 8.25
CA GLU A 219 -3.44 4.83 7.08
C GLU A 219 -4.37 3.65 7.43
N ARG A 220 -4.13 2.98 8.57
CA ARG A 220 -5.01 1.90 9.04
C ARG A 220 -6.38 2.42 9.47
N ASP A 221 -6.42 3.60 10.05
CA ASP A 221 -7.68 4.20 10.47
C ASP A 221 -8.49 4.65 9.25
N ALA A 222 -7.86 5.27 8.25
CA ALA A 222 -8.49 5.55 6.95
C ALA A 222 -9.09 4.29 6.31
N GLN A 223 -8.32 3.19 6.28
CA GLN A 223 -8.82 1.91 5.76
C GLN A 223 -10.07 1.43 6.50
N LYS A 224 -10.09 1.51 7.83
CA LYS A 224 -11.27 1.09 8.62
C LYS A 224 -12.51 1.92 8.28
N LEU A 225 -12.36 3.25 8.20
CA LEU A 225 -13.46 4.16 7.90
C LEU A 225 -14.12 3.86 6.54
N LEU A 226 -13.33 3.48 5.54
CA LEU A 226 -13.81 3.22 4.19
C LEU A 226 -14.29 1.79 3.93
N SER A 227 -14.09 0.85 4.87
CA SER A 227 -14.24 -0.58 4.56
C SER A 227 -15.32 -1.33 5.34
N TYR A 228 -15.58 -0.98 6.61
CA TYR A 228 -16.40 -1.83 7.47
C TYR A 228 -17.89 -1.49 7.38
N ASP A 229 -18.29 -0.39 8.01
CA ASP A 229 -19.70 -0.06 8.12
C ASP A 229 -20.20 0.66 6.86
N SER A 230 -19.36 1.49 6.23
CA SER A 230 -19.73 2.23 5.01
C SER A 230 -20.08 1.31 3.84
N ILE A 231 -19.54 0.08 3.79
CA ILE A 231 -19.83 -0.89 2.73
C ILE A 231 -21.17 -1.61 2.94
N GLN A 232 -21.64 -1.72 4.19
CA GLN A 232 -22.90 -2.43 4.50
C GLN A 232 -24.11 -1.76 3.82
N SER A 233 -24.10 -0.43 3.77
CA SER A 233 -25.18 0.38 3.20
C SER A 233 -25.08 0.55 1.66
N VAL A 234 -24.13 -0.11 0.99
CA VAL A 234 -23.97 0.00 -0.48
C VAL A 234 -24.96 -0.95 -1.19
N PRO A 235 -25.93 -0.47 -1.97
CA PRO A 235 -27.07 -1.28 -2.42
C PRO A 235 -26.74 -2.33 -3.49
N PHE A 236 -25.68 -2.11 -4.28
CA PHE A 236 -25.34 -2.97 -5.43
C PHE A 236 -24.27 -4.02 -5.12
N LEU A 237 -23.62 -3.95 -3.95
CA LEU A 237 -22.69 -4.99 -3.51
C LEU A 237 -23.46 -6.15 -2.91
N ALA A 238 -23.06 -7.36 -3.28
CA ALA A 238 -23.64 -8.61 -2.80
C ALA A 238 -23.27 -8.88 -1.34
N ASP A 239 -24.13 -9.64 -0.67
CA ASP A 239 -23.98 -9.93 0.76
C ASP A 239 -22.70 -10.72 1.05
N ASP A 240 -22.16 -11.49 0.11
CA ASP A 240 -20.88 -12.19 0.30
C ASP A 240 -19.68 -11.24 0.39
N ILE A 241 -19.72 -10.10 -0.31
CA ILE A 241 -18.74 -9.00 -0.17
C ILE A 241 -18.91 -8.27 1.16
N LYS A 242 -20.17 -8.09 1.60
CA LYS A 242 -20.50 -7.34 2.83
C LYS A 242 -20.30 -8.15 4.12
N GLU A 243 -20.71 -9.41 4.12
CA GLU A 243 -20.82 -10.30 5.29
C GLU A 243 -19.72 -11.38 5.33
N GLY A 244 -19.24 -11.85 4.18
CA GLY A 244 -18.22 -12.91 4.09
C GLY A 244 -16.80 -12.37 3.97
N PHE A 245 -15.80 -12.97 4.66
CA PHE A 245 -14.38 -12.53 4.75
C PHE A 245 -14.09 -11.08 4.28
N PRO A 246 -14.82 -10.04 4.77
CA PRO A 246 -14.83 -8.73 4.10
C PRO A 246 -13.49 -8.03 4.31
N ARG A 247 -12.81 -8.44 5.40
CA ARG A 247 -11.48 -8.02 5.78
C ARG A 247 -10.43 -8.27 4.72
N ASP A 248 -10.56 -9.26 3.87
CA ASP A 248 -9.52 -9.53 2.87
C ASP A 248 -9.86 -8.84 1.55
N MET A 249 -11.13 -8.88 1.11
CA MET A 249 -11.55 -8.32 -0.18
C MET A 249 -11.65 -6.80 -0.19
N VAL A 250 -12.33 -6.20 0.79
CA VAL A 250 -12.48 -4.73 0.84
C VAL A 250 -11.14 -4.08 1.16
N THR A 251 -10.35 -4.69 2.04
CA THR A 251 -8.97 -4.27 2.29
C THR A 251 -8.12 -4.40 1.03
N TRP A 252 -8.27 -5.46 0.25
CA TRP A 252 -7.58 -5.61 -1.03
C TRP A 252 -7.95 -4.50 -2.03
N ALA A 253 -9.23 -4.14 -2.13
CA ALA A 253 -9.68 -3.01 -2.95
C ALA A 253 -9.09 -1.68 -2.46
N TYR A 254 -9.08 -1.44 -1.15
CA TYR A 254 -8.41 -0.29 -0.53
C TYR A 254 -6.93 -0.24 -0.96
N GLN A 255 -6.22 -1.35 -0.81
CA GLN A 255 -4.80 -1.44 -1.16
C GLN A 255 -4.56 -1.11 -2.63
N ILE A 256 -5.41 -1.60 -3.54
CA ILE A 256 -5.32 -1.27 -4.97
C ILE A 256 -5.45 0.24 -5.18
N VAL A 257 -6.52 0.85 -4.67
CA VAL A 257 -6.78 2.28 -4.88
C VAL A 257 -5.65 3.12 -4.31
N TYR A 258 -5.27 2.88 -3.06
CA TYR A 258 -4.29 3.72 -2.36
C TYR A 258 -2.85 3.53 -2.84
N THR A 259 -2.51 2.38 -3.45
CA THR A 259 -1.15 2.12 -3.93
C THR A 259 -0.97 2.27 -5.44
N ARG A 260 -2.07 2.40 -6.21
CA ARG A 260 -2.03 2.37 -7.68
C ARG A 260 -2.78 3.51 -8.36
N SER A 261 -3.61 4.25 -7.63
CA SER A 261 -4.21 5.47 -8.18
C SER A 261 -3.21 6.63 -8.17
N VAL A 262 -3.35 7.50 -9.16
CA VAL A 262 -2.60 8.75 -9.28
C VAL A 262 -3.59 9.89 -9.39
N GLU A 263 -3.33 10.98 -8.68
CA GLU A 263 -4.10 12.21 -8.83
C GLU A 263 -3.59 12.97 -10.06
N THR A 264 -4.50 13.30 -10.97
CA THR A 264 -4.19 14.12 -12.15
C THR A 264 -4.46 15.61 -11.89
N GLU A 265 -3.98 16.49 -12.78
CA GLU A 265 -4.06 17.94 -12.61
C GLU A 265 -5.50 18.48 -12.49
N ASP A 266 -6.46 17.75 -13.03
CA ASP A 266 -7.90 18.00 -12.90
C ASP A 266 -8.47 17.64 -11.52
N GLY A 267 -7.65 17.09 -10.61
CA GLY A 267 -8.07 16.59 -9.31
C GLY A 267 -8.85 15.28 -9.38
N ASP A 268 -8.75 14.51 -10.47
CA ASP A 268 -9.32 13.18 -10.55
C ASP A 268 -8.31 12.12 -10.10
N LEU A 269 -8.76 11.10 -9.38
CA LEU A 269 -7.94 9.94 -9.05
C LEU A 269 -8.12 8.86 -10.11
N LYS A 270 -7.03 8.43 -10.74
CA LYS A 270 -7.04 7.50 -11.87
C LYS A 270 -6.15 6.29 -11.61
N ILE A 271 -6.63 5.09 -11.92
CA ILE A 271 -5.83 3.88 -12.03
C ILE A 271 -5.72 3.55 -13.51
N ILE A 272 -4.48 3.46 -13.99
CA ILE A 272 -4.16 3.24 -15.41
C ILE A 272 -3.68 1.79 -15.55
N PRO A 273 -4.50 0.85 -16.04
CA PRO A 273 -4.06 -0.53 -16.23
C PRO A 273 -2.78 -0.58 -17.07
N MET A 274 -1.79 -1.36 -16.63
CA MET A 274 -0.45 -1.48 -17.22
C MET A 274 0.48 -0.29 -16.92
N GLY A 275 -0.05 0.93 -16.84
CA GLY A 275 0.69 2.10 -16.34
C GLY A 275 0.97 1.99 -14.84
N ASP A 276 0.08 1.36 -14.10
CA ASP A 276 0.20 1.06 -12.67
C ASP A 276 1.34 0.06 -12.33
N PHE A 277 2.06 -0.48 -13.32
CA PHE A 277 3.25 -1.34 -13.15
C PHE A 277 4.58 -0.57 -13.27
N PHE A 278 4.56 0.74 -13.51
CA PHE A 278 5.75 1.57 -13.36
C PHE A 278 6.10 1.69 -11.87
N ASP A 279 7.37 1.44 -11.52
CA ASP A 279 7.85 1.53 -10.13
C ASP A 279 8.03 2.99 -9.68
N HIS A 280 8.28 3.20 -8.38
CA HIS A 280 8.60 4.52 -7.84
C HIS A 280 10.00 5.00 -8.24
N ALA A 281 10.09 6.28 -8.60
CA ALA A 281 11.33 7.04 -8.71
C ALA A 281 11.42 8.13 -7.65
N SER A 282 12.63 8.38 -7.14
CA SER A 282 12.89 9.49 -6.22
C SER A 282 13.19 10.80 -6.97
N ASP A 283 14.43 10.97 -7.46
CA ASP A 283 14.88 12.26 -8.00
C ASP A 283 14.64 12.41 -9.51
N TYR A 284 14.71 11.31 -10.26
CA TYR A 284 14.55 11.28 -11.71
C TYR A 284 13.64 10.13 -12.10
N ALA A 285 12.52 10.46 -12.74
CA ALA A 285 11.57 9.51 -13.30
C ALA A 285 11.86 9.29 -14.79
N GLU A 286 11.87 8.02 -15.22
CA GLU A 286 11.95 7.69 -16.62
C GLU A 286 10.68 8.07 -17.38
N ILE A 287 9.52 8.02 -16.71
CA ILE A 287 8.21 8.23 -17.33
C ILE A 287 7.61 9.58 -16.92
N VAL A 288 7.12 10.31 -17.93
CA VAL A 288 6.21 11.45 -17.79
C VAL A 288 4.82 11.02 -18.28
N PRO A 289 3.81 11.02 -17.39
CA PRO A 289 2.41 10.86 -17.79
C PRO A 289 1.96 11.97 -18.73
N GLN A 290 1.29 11.62 -19.81
CA GLN A 290 0.61 12.57 -20.70
C GLN A 290 -0.79 12.05 -21.03
N TYR A 291 -1.71 12.97 -21.26
CA TYR A 291 -3.07 12.67 -21.68
C TYR A 291 -3.40 13.48 -22.94
N ASP A 292 -4.07 12.87 -23.90
CA ASP A 292 -4.62 13.60 -25.05
C ASP A 292 -5.99 14.23 -24.72
N GLU A 293 -6.57 14.96 -25.67
CA GLU A 293 -7.88 15.61 -25.52
C GLU A 293 -9.03 14.63 -25.30
N ALA A 294 -8.87 13.37 -25.74
CA ALA A 294 -9.85 12.31 -25.53
C ALA A 294 -9.66 11.60 -24.18
N GLY A 295 -8.65 11.98 -23.40
CA GLY A 295 -8.31 11.39 -22.10
C GLY A 295 -7.53 10.08 -22.20
N ASN A 296 -7.02 9.70 -23.38
CA ASN A 296 -6.15 8.54 -23.50
C ASN A 296 -4.81 8.83 -22.84
N TYR A 297 -4.25 7.82 -22.17
CA TYR A 297 -3.00 7.94 -21.45
C TYR A 297 -1.81 7.52 -22.30
N TYR A 298 -0.73 8.27 -22.17
CA TYR A 298 0.58 7.96 -22.72
C TYR A 298 1.64 8.02 -21.61
N ALA A 299 2.47 6.98 -21.52
CA ALA A 299 3.72 7.05 -20.78
C ALA A 299 4.85 7.41 -21.75
N VAL A 300 5.42 8.59 -21.56
CA VAL A 300 6.46 9.13 -22.44
C VAL A 300 7.79 9.19 -21.70
N THR A 301 8.89 8.81 -22.35
CA THR A 301 10.21 8.90 -21.72
C THR A 301 10.66 10.34 -21.51
N ALA A 302 11.10 10.67 -20.30
CA ALA A 302 11.59 12.00 -19.95
C ALA A 302 12.95 12.33 -20.59
N TYR A 303 13.78 11.30 -20.79
CA TYR A 303 15.14 11.37 -21.33
C TYR A 303 15.49 10.04 -22.03
N ASP A 304 16.67 9.95 -22.62
CA ASP A 304 17.15 8.70 -23.22
C ASP A 304 17.31 7.60 -22.16
N VAL A 305 16.50 6.55 -22.24
CA VAL A 305 16.51 5.44 -21.28
C VAL A 305 17.30 4.26 -21.86
N PRO A 306 18.42 3.84 -21.24
CA PRO A 306 19.16 2.66 -21.69
C PRO A 306 18.35 1.38 -21.65
N ALA A 307 18.73 0.38 -22.44
CA ALA A 307 18.19 -0.97 -22.35
C ALA A 307 18.35 -1.56 -20.94
N GLY A 308 17.38 -2.37 -20.49
CA GLY A 308 17.47 -3.07 -19.22
C GLY A 308 17.15 -2.22 -17.99
N LYS A 309 16.61 -1.01 -18.17
CA LYS A 309 16.28 -0.09 -17.06
C LYS A 309 14.80 -0.16 -16.71
N LYS A 310 14.49 -0.11 -15.42
CA LYS A 310 13.11 0.03 -14.92
C LYS A 310 12.52 1.34 -15.45
N LEU A 311 11.24 1.29 -15.81
CA LEU A 311 10.44 2.46 -16.15
C LEU A 311 9.69 2.88 -14.88
N ARG A 312 9.96 4.09 -14.40
CA ARG A 312 9.48 4.57 -13.10
C ARG A 312 8.87 5.95 -13.20
N TYR A 313 7.98 6.26 -12.26
CA TYR A 313 7.43 7.60 -12.04
C TYR A 313 7.41 7.94 -10.54
N ILE A 314 7.18 9.20 -10.21
CA ILE A 314 7.20 9.67 -8.82
C ILE A 314 5.83 9.46 -8.18
N TYR A 315 5.70 8.44 -7.33
CA TYR A 315 4.45 8.14 -6.59
C TYR A 315 4.07 9.18 -5.55
N SER A 316 5.07 9.75 -4.87
CA SER A 316 4.87 10.72 -3.78
C SER A 316 6.15 11.50 -3.56
N ASN A 317 6.14 12.41 -2.58
CA ASN A 317 7.32 13.21 -2.22
C ASN A 317 8.57 12.31 -2.03
N PRO A 318 9.58 12.42 -2.92
CA PRO A 318 10.73 11.52 -2.92
C PRO A 318 11.70 11.77 -1.75
N ARG A 319 11.45 12.82 -0.96
CA ARG A 319 12.23 13.19 0.22
C ARG A 319 11.65 12.65 1.53
N ASN A 320 10.53 11.93 1.51
CA ASN A 320 9.89 11.40 2.72
C ASN A 320 9.68 9.88 2.65
N PRO A 321 10.61 9.08 3.20
CA PRO A 321 10.53 7.62 3.11
C PRO A 321 9.42 7.05 4.01
N SER A 322 8.96 7.81 5.01
CA SER A 322 7.93 7.38 5.95
C SER A 322 6.56 7.21 5.30
N HIS A 323 6.21 8.11 4.38
CA HIS A 323 4.97 8.00 3.62
C HIS A 323 5.01 6.83 2.65
N LEU A 324 6.14 6.61 1.97
CA LEU A 324 6.34 5.48 1.07
C LEU A 324 6.13 4.13 1.78
N LEU A 325 6.68 3.98 2.99
CA LEU A 325 6.49 2.77 3.78
C LEU A 325 5.03 2.62 4.23
N ALA A 326 4.42 3.68 4.77
CA ALA A 326 3.07 3.62 5.30
C ALA A 326 2.04 3.30 4.20
N ARG A 327 2.12 3.99 3.06
CA ARG A 327 1.18 3.88 1.94
C ARG A 327 1.50 2.70 1.02
N TYR A 328 2.73 2.61 0.53
CA TYR A 328 3.12 1.69 -0.54
C TYR A 328 3.91 0.47 -0.06
N GLY A 329 4.34 0.43 1.21
CA GLY A 329 4.95 -0.75 1.80
C GLY A 329 6.41 -1.00 1.44
N PHE A 330 7.10 0.01 0.90
CA PHE A 330 8.53 -0.06 0.61
C PHE A 330 9.26 1.17 1.15
N ILE A 331 10.56 1.05 1.29
CA ILE A 331 11.45 2.15 1.65
C ILE A 331 12.31 2.46 0.44
N ASP A 332 12.36 3.72 0.04
CA ASP A 332 13.31 4.17 -0.97
C ASP A 332 14.69 4.37 -0.33
N GLU A 333 15.62 3.49 -0.67
CA GLU A 333 17.00 3.54 -0.18
C GLU A 333 17.81 4.72 -0.74
N ILE A 334 17.32 5.42 -1.75
CA ILE A 334 18.00 6.57 -2.36
C ILE A 334 17.48 7.88 -1.76
N CYS A 335 16.34 7.84 -1.04
CA CYS A 335 15.76 9.02 -0.40
C CYS A 335 16.80 9.73 0.50
N PRO A 336 17.02 11.05 0.30
CA PRO A 336 18.07 11.79 1.00
C PRO A 336 17.79 11.97 2.50
N ALA A 337 16.51 12.06 2.87
CA ALA A 337 16.10 12.17 4.27
C ALA A 337 16.11 10.80 4.98
N THR A 338 16.46 10.83 6.25
CA THR A 338 16.42 9.71 7.19
C THR A 338 15.04 9.58 7.83
N TYR A 339 14.82 8.42 8.46
CA TYR A 339 13.56 7.99 9.06
C TYR A 339 13.20 8.71 10.37
N CYS A 340 14.16 9.38 10.99
CA CYS A 340 13.98 10.06 12.26
C CYS A 340 13.59 11.52 12.02
N LYS A 341 12.34 11.86 12.33
CA LYS A 341 11.95 13.25 12.54
C LYS A 341 11.64 13.42 14.03
N LEU A 342 12.16 14.47 14.65
CA LEU A 342 11.74 14.82 16.00
C LEU A 342 10.27 15.24 15.92
N LEU A 343 9.41 14.50 16.61
CA LEU A 343 8.03 14.90 16.82
C LEU A 343 7.94 15.50 18.22
N PRO A 344 7.81 16.83 18.34
CA PRO A 344 7.43 17.43 19.61
C PRO A 344 6.12 16.79 20.08
N PRO A 345 5.95 16.54 21.39
CA PRO A 345 4.72 15.95 21.94
C PRO A 345 3.48 16.82 21.69
N THR A 346 3.67 18.11 21.44
CA THR A 346 2.65 19.08 21.02
C THR A 346 3.21 19.98 19.92
N VAL A 347 2.49 20.09 18.81
CA VAL A 347 2.78 21.03 17.72
C VAL A 347 1.50 21.85 17.51
N ASN A 348 1.56 23.16 17.75
CA ASN A 348 0.45 24.10 17.48
C ASN A 348 0.63 24.76 16.10
N GLU A 349 -0.35 25.53 15.64
CA GLU A 349 -0.31 26.21 14.33
C GLU A 349 0.91 27.13 14.18
N GLU A 350 1.24 27.91 15.22
CA GLU A 350 2.44 28.76 15.23
C GLU A 350 3.72 27.95 15.00
N MET A 351 3.84 26.77 15.62
CA MET A 351 4.97 25.88 15.40
C MET A 351 4.97 25.31 13.97
N ILE A 352 3.82 24.98 13.40
CA ILE A 352 3.73 24.54 12.00
C ILE A 352 4.22 25.65 11.05
N GLU A 353 3.76 26.89 11.26
CA GLU A 353 4.18 28.07 10.49
C GLU A 353 5.69 28.33 10.61
N LEU A 354 6.25 28.13 11.80
CA LEU A 354 7.69 28.23 12.07
C LEU A 354 8.52 27.06 11.51
N GLY A 355 7.89 26.10 10.81
CA GLY A 355 8.59 25.00 10.14
C GLY A 355 8.68 23.71 10.95
N TYR A 356 8.08 23.62 12.14
CA TYR A 356 8.01 22.39 12.95
C TYR A 356 7.02 21.35 12.38
N SER A 357 6.62 21.49 11.12
CA SER A 357 5.81 20.51 10.41
C SER A 357 6.59 19.22 10.15
N GLN A 358 5.86 18.10 10.12
CA GLN A 358 6.44 16.77 9.88
C GLN A 358 7.05 16.65 8.48
N GLU A 359 6.68 17.52 7.54
CA GLU A 359 7.22 17.53 6.18
C GLU A 359 8.58 18.21 6.10
N LYS A 360 8.81 19.22 6.94
CA LYS A 360 10.00 20.08 6.90
C LYS A 360 11.09 19.67 7.89
N MET A 361 10.74 18.97 8.98
CA MET A 361 11.71 18.53 10.00
C MET A 361 12.52 17.29 9.57
N LEU A 362 13.30 17.41 8.49
CA LEU A 362 14.08 16.31 7.90
C LEU A 362 15.51 16.27 8.45
N PHE A 363 15.99 15.08 8.80
CA PHE A 363 17.40 14.79 9.04
C PHE A 363 17.95 14.07 7.82
N TYR A 364 19.02 14.54 7.22
CA TYR A 364 19.63 13.92 6.04
C TYR A 364 20.66 12.86 6.43
N ARG A 365 20.94 11.92 5.52
CA ARG A 365 21.96 10.88 5.74
C ARG A 365 23.36 11.44 5.92
N SER A 366 23.61 12.65 5.41
CA SER A 366 24.85 13.41 5.65
C SER A 366 25.03 13.82 7.12
N GLY A 367 24.01 13.64 7.96
CA GLY A 367 23.98 14.19 9.32
C GLY A 367 23.58 15.66 9.37
N GLU A 368 23.42 16.30 8.20
CA GLU A 368 22.82 17.62 8.09
C GLU A 368 21.35 17.55 8.46
N VAL A 369 20.83 18.66 8.93
CA VAL A 369 19.42 18.79 9.28
C VAL A 369 18.85 19.93 8.46
N ALA A 370 17.61 19.80 8.01
CA ALA A 370 16.94 20.88 7.30
C ALA A 370 17.03 22.19 8.12
N ASP A 371 17.17 23.33 7.44
CA ASP A 371 17.42 24.63 8.07
C ASP A 371 16.36 24.95 9.15
N GLU A 372 15.14 24.49 8.93
CA GLU A 372 14.02 24.59 9.87
C GLU A 372 14.31 23.88 11.20
N VAL A 373 14.99 22.73 11.18
CA VAL A 373 15.38 22.00 12.40
C VAL A 373 16.58 22.65 13.08
N SER A 374 17.50 23.23 12.32
CA SER A 374 18.61 24.01 12.88
C SER A 374 18.08 25.22 13.68
N THR A 375 17.06 25.89 13.12
CA THR A 375 16.33 27.00 13.76
C THR A 375 15.59 26.52 15.01
N CYS A 376 14.93 25.36 14.97
CA CYS A 376 14.29 24.74 16.14
C CYS A 376 15.26 24.51 17.31
N ARG A 377 16.46 24.00 17.02
CA ARG A 377 17.47 23.69 18.03
C ARG A 377 17.96 24.96 18.71
N ILE A 378 18.14 26.05 17.96
CA ILE A 378 18.51 27.37 18.48
C ILE A 378 17.39 27.92 19.37
N SER A 379 16.13 27.89 18.91
CA SER A 379 14.98 28.39 19.66
C SER A 379 14.72 27.62 20.96
N HIS A 380 14.82 26.29 20.94
CA HIS A 380 14.68 25.48 22.16
C HIS A 380 15.83 25.71 23.15
N THR A 381 17.06 25.91 22.66
CA THR A 381 18.20 26.23 23.53
C THR A 381 18.06 27.62 24.13
N ALA A 382 17.58 28.60 23.35
CA ALA A 382 17.27 29.95 23.83
C ALA A 382 16.15 29.94 24.88
N PHE A 383 15.06 29.19 24.65
CA PHE A 383 13.93 29.10 25.58
C PHE A 383 14.31 28.39 26.90
N VAL A 384 15.15 27.35 26.84
CA VAL A 384 15.69 26.68 28.04
C VAL A 384 16.66 27.60 28.80
N ALA A 385 17.49 28.37 28.08
CA ALA A 385 18.38 29.35 28.69
C ALA A 385 17.59 30.48 29.38
N GLU A 386 16.50 30.95 28.78
CA GLU A 386 15.64 32.00 29.33
C GLU A 386 14.90 31.53 30.60
N LYS A 387 14.39 30.29 30.62
CA LYS A 387 13.81 29.69 31.84
C LYS A 387 14.83 29.53 32.96
N SER A 388 16.07 29.16 32.64
CA SER A 388 17.18 29.06 33.61
C SER A 388 17.60 30.42 34.18
N LEU A 389 17.57 31.47 33.35
CA LEU A 389 17.83 32.86 33.77
C LEU A 389 16.71 33.42 34.65
N ASN A 390 15.45 33.10 34.34
CA ASN A 390 14.31 33.55 35.14
C ASN A 390 14.17 32.80 36.47
N SER A 391 14.53 31.51 36.54
CA SER A 391 14.55 30.77 37.82
C SER A 391 15.67 31.24 38.76
N LYS A 392 16.75 31.84 38.22
CA LYS A 392 17.83 32.45 39.01
C LYS A 392 17.53 33.87 39.49
N LYS A 393 16.52 34.54 38.94
CA LYS A 393 16.07 35.87 39.39
C LYS A 393 15.06 35.82 40.55
N THR A 394 14.55 34.64 40.89
CA THR A 394 13.57 34.40 41.96
C THR A 394 14.16 33.77 43.22
N HIS A 395 15.48 33.87 43.43
CA HIS A 395 16.15 33.48 44.68
C HIS A 395 17.00 34.59 45.26
#